data_AF-A0A9E6RCQ6-F1
#
_entry.id   AF-A0A9E6RCQ6-F1
#
_cell.length_a   1.000
_cell.length_b   1.000
_cell.length_c   1.000
_cell.angle_alpha   90.00
_cell.angle_beta   90.00
_cell.angle_gamma   90.00
#
_symmetry.space_group_name_H-M   'P 1'
#
loop_
_entity.id
_entity.type
_entity.pdbx_description
1 polymer ?
#
loop_
_entity_poly.entity_id
_entity_poly.type
_entity_poly.pdbx_seq_one_letter_code
_entity_poly.pdbx_strand_id
1 'polypeptide(L)' 'MSGPSEEPTPEMIEAIAKQLFRAENPPSRLWDGKLFEQAGLPTEGYLFASEDEKAAFRRRAQEAFTGASS' A
#
# COMPACT_ATOMS: atom_id res chain seq x y z
N MET A 1 -16.72 -17.97 19.00
CA MET A 1 -15.46 -17.35 19.46
C MET A 1 -15.26 -16.10 18.64
N SER A 2 -15.62 -14.94 19.18
CA SER A 2 -15.30 -13.66 18.55
C SER A 2 -13.83 -13.40 18.86
N GLY A 3 -12.97 -13.48 17.84
CA GLY A 3 -11.57 -13.08 17.99
C GLY A 3 -11.47 -11.61 18.42
N PRO A 4 -10.34 -11.17 18.98
CA PRO A 4 -10.16 -9.76 19.29
C PRO A 4 -10.39 -8.94 18.01
N SER A 5 -11.27 -7.94 18.07
CA SER A 5 -11.29 -6.84 17.09
C SER A 5 -10.00 -6.06 17.28
N GLU A 6 -8.89 -6.57 16.75
CA GLU A 6 -7.68 -5.79 16.61
C GLU A 6 -7.97 -4.69 15.60
N GLU A 7 -7.99 -3.44 16.08
CA GLU A 7 -7.94 -2.29 15.19
C GLU A 7 -6.73 -2.47 14.25
N PRO A 8 -6.89 -2.22 12.95
CA PRO A 8 -5.81 -2.46 12.00
C PRO A 8 -4.62 -1.56 12.33
N THR A 9 -3.45 -2.15 12.51
CA THR A 9 -2.24 -1.37 12.79
C THR A 9 -1.83 -0.55 11.55
N PRO A 10 -1.08 0.55 11.72
CA PRO A 10 -0.57 1.34 10.60
C PRO A 10 0.21 0.50 9.58
N GLU A 11 0.97 -0.51 10.04
CA GLU A 11 1.72 -1.43 9.19
C GLU A 11 0.81 -2.33 8.37
N MET A 12 -0.30 -2.81 8.94
CA MET A 12 -1.30 -3.60 8.24
C MET A 12 -1.99 -2.75 7.15
N ILE A 13 -2.37 -1.52 7.48
CA ILE A 13 -2.96 -0.57 6.53
C ILE A 13 -1.97 -0.30 5.38
N GLU A 14 -0.70 -0.05 5.69
CA GLU A 14 0.34 0.19 4.68
C GLU A 14 0.57 -1.05 3.79
N ALA A 15 0.54 -2.26 4.36
CA ALA A 15 0.69 -3.50 3.59
C ALA A 15 -0.46 -3.70 2.61
N ILE A 16 -1.71 -3.50 3.05
CA ILE A 16 -2.88 -3.58 2.16
C ILE A 16 -2.86 -2.47 1.12
N ALA A 17 -2.51 -1.24 1.51
CA ALA A 17 -2.42 -0.12 0.56
C ALA A 17 -1.42 -0.41 -0.57
N LYS A 18 -0.24 -0.98 -0.24
CA LYS A 18 0.74 -1.42 -1.23
C LYS A 18 0.21 -2.54 -2.13
N GLN A 19 -0.54 -3.48 -1.59
CA GLN A 19 -1.15 -4.56 -2.38
C GLN A 19 -2.21 -4.03 -3.35
N LEU A 20 -3.11 -3.17 -2.88
CA LEU A 20 -4.12 -2.50 -3.71
C LEU A 20 -3.47 -1.68 -4.83
N PHE A 21 -2.46 -0.89 -4.50
CA PHE A 21 -1.72 -0.10 -5.49
C PHE A 21 -1.11 -0.98 -6.59
N ARG A 22 -0.46 -2.10 -6.21
CA ARG A 22 0.13 -3.05 -7.16
C ARG A 22 -0.91 -3.76 -8.03
N ALA A 23 -2.10 -4.02 -7.49
CA ALA A 23 -3.18 -4.66 -8.24
C ALA A 23 -3.80 -3.73 -9.29
N GLU A 24 -3.82 -2.43 -9.03
CA GLU A 24 -4.50 -1.43 -9.86
C GLU A 24 -3.57 -0.69 -10.83
N ASN A 25 -2.25 -0.79 -10.65
CA ASN A 25 -1.27 -0.08 -11.46
C ASN A 25 -0.40 -1.06 -12.27
N PRO A 26 0.09 -0.65 -13.45
CA PRO A 26 1.05 -1.44 -14.21
C PRO A 26 2.39 -1.58 -13.47
N PRO A 27 3.23 -2.58 -13.80
CA PRO A 27 4.52 -2.81 -13.13
C PRO A 27 5.52 -1.65 -13.18
N SER A 28 5.37 -0.72 -14.13
CA SER A 28 6.18 0.50 -14.23
C SER A 28 5.84 1.55 -13.17
N ARG A 29 4.74 1.35 -12.42
CA ARG A 29 4.29 2.24 -11.36
C ARG A 29 4.60 1.61 -10.01
N LEU A 30 5.41 2.30 -9.21
CA LEU A 30 5.94 1.79 -7.94
C LEU A 30 5.45 2.61 -6.76
N TRP A 31 5.29 1.95 -5.62
CA TRP A 31 4.96 2.62 -4.36
C TRP A 31 6.11 3.49 -3.85
N ASP A 32 7.33 2.94 -3.83
CA ASP A 32 8.56 3.64 -3.50
C ASP A 32 9.76 2.99 -4.22
N GLY A 33 10.90 3.68 -4.20
CA GLY A 33 12.16 3.22 -4.81
C GLY A 33 13.10 2.51 -3.84
N LYS A 34 12.71 2.28 -2.57
CA LYS A 34 13.66 1.84 -1.52
C LYS A 34 14.33 0.51 -1.85
N LEU A 35 13.60 -0.42 -2.45
CA LEU A 35 14.16 -1.72 -2.86
C LEU A 35 15.19 -1.59 -4.00
N PHE A 36 14.97 -0.66 -4.92
CA PHE A 36 15.92 -0.40 -6.01
C PHE A 36 17.19 0.27 -5.47
N GLU A 37 17.05 1.25 -4.58
CA GLU A 37 18.16 1.90 -3.89
C GLU A 37 19.01 0.90 -3.11
N GLN A 38 18.37 0.00 -2.34
CA GLN A 38 19.05 -1.05 -1.57
C GLN A 38 19.75 -2.08 -2.46
N ALA A 39 19.17 -2.39 -3.62
CA ALA A 39 19.74 -3.33 -4.58
C ALA A 39 20.78 -2.69 -5.53
N GLY A 40 20.97 -1.37 -5.48
CA GLY A 40 21.82 -0.63 -6.42
C GLY A 40 21.32 -0.68 -7.88
N LEU A 41 20.01 -0.82 -8.07
CA LEU A 41 19.38 -0.92 -9.39
C LEU A 41 18.89 0.44 -9.88
N PRO A 42 18.96 0.73 -11.19
CA PRO A 42 18.45 1.98 -11.75
C PRO A 42 16.93 2.04 -11.64
N THR A 43 16.41 3.24 -11.42
CA THR A 43 14.97 3.55 -11.33
C THR A 43 14.43 4.24 -12.58
N GLU A 44 15.26 4.40 -13.62
CA GLU A 44 14.91 5.02 -14.88
C GLU A 44 13.77 4.25 -15.56
N GLY A 45 12.73 4.97 -15.99
CA GLY A 45 11.54 4.38 -16.60
C GLY A 45 10.43 3.97 -15.61
N TYR A 46 10.68 4.04 -14.30
CA TYR A 46 9.64 3.85 -13.29
C TYR A 46 9.02 5.18 -12.84
N LEU A 47 7.72 5.13 -12.53
CA LEU A 47 6.97 6.26 -11.97
C LEU A 47 6.58 5.92 -10.52
N PHE A 48 6.92 6.81 -9.59
CA PHE A 48 6.61 6.62 -8.18
C PHE A 48 5.27 7.23 -7.79
N ALA A 49 4.57 6.58 -6.87
CA ALA A 49 3.36 7.11 -6.27
C ALA A 49 3.66 8.42 -5.52
N SER A 50 2.83 9.44 -5.74
CA SER A 50 2.87 10.66 -4.93
C SER A 50 2.37 10.38 -3.51
N GLU A 51 2.64 11.28 -2.57
CA GLU A 51 2.11 11.13 -1.19
C GLU A 51 0.58 11.18 -1.15
N ASP A 52 -0.06 11.95 -2.03
CA ASP A 52 -1.52 12.02 -2.14
C ASP A 52 -2.10 10.69 -2.65
N GLU A 53 -1.45 10.06 -3.63
CA GLU A 53 -1.84 8.74 -4.11
C GLU A 53 -1.73 7.70 -3.00
N LYS A 54 -0.60 7.69 -2.28
CA LYS A 54 -0.41 6.78 -1.14
C LYS A 54 -1.47 7.00 -0.07
N ALA A 55 -1.80 8.25 0.26
CA ALA A 55 -2.83 8.59 1.23
C ALA A 55 -4.21 8.05 0.80
N ALA A 56 -4.56 8.16 -0.48
CA ALA A 56 -5.80 7.61 -1.02
C ALA A 56 -5.86 6.08 -0.87
N PHE A 57 -4.77 5.37 -1.19
CA PHE A 57 -4.71 3.91 -1.01
C PHE A 57 -4.73 3.47 0.45
N ARG A 58 -4.08 4.22 1.37
CA ARG A 58 -4.17 3.98 2.82
C ARG A 58 -5.59 4.12 3.35
N ARG A 59 -6.31 5.15 2.91
CA ARG A 59 -7.71 5.34 3.29
C ARG A 59 -8.58 4.17 2.82
N ARG A 60 -8.41 3.72 1.58
CA ARG A 60 -9.12 2.56 1.04
C ARG A 60 -8.77 1.26 1.78
N ALA A 61 -7.50 1.09 2.14
CA ALA A 61 -7.06 -0.04 2.97
C ALA A 61 -7.73 -0.02 4.35
N GLN A 62 -7.84 1.15 4.98
CA GLN A 62 -8.55 1.32 6.25
C GLN A 62 -10.04 1.00 6.12
N GLU A 63 -10.69 1.48 5.06
CA GLU A 63 -12.11 1.19 4.76
C GLU A 63 -12.35 -0.31 4.52
N ALA A 64 -11.38 -1.04 3.96
CA ALA A 64 -11.49 -2.50 3.77
C ALA A 64 -11.54 -3.26 5.10
N PHE A 65 -10.85 -2.78 6.15
CA PHE A 65 -10.91 -3.38 7.49
C PHE A 65 -12.21 -3.04 8.23
N THR A 66 -12.69 -1.80 8.12
CA THR A 66 -13.91 -1.36 8.80
C THR A 66 -15.18 -1.87 8.11
N GLY A 67 -15.17 -1.98 6.78
CA GLY A 67 -16.26 -2.53 5.98
C GLY A 67 -16.42 -4.04 6.07
N ALA A 68 -15.37 -4.77 6.45
CA ALA A 68 -15.44 -6.21 6.74
C ALA A 68 -16.05 -6.53 8.12
N SER A 69 -16.28 -5.50 8.94
CA SER A 69 -16.83 -5.62 10.30
C SER A 69 -18.32 -5.22 10.40
N SER A 70 -19.00 -5.04 9.26
CA SER A 70 -20.45 -4.73 9.18
C SER A 70 -21.26 -5.91 8.67
#